data_AF-A0A8S2XAX9-F1
#
_entry.id   AF-A0A8S2XAX9-F1
#
_cell.length_a   1.000
_cell.length_b   1.000
_cell.length_c   1.000
_cell.angle_alpha   90.00
_cell.angle_beta   90.00
_cell.angle_gamma   90.00
#
_symmetry.space_group_name_H-M   'P 1'
#
loop_
_entity.id
_entity.type
_entity.pdbx_description
1 polymer ?
#
loop_
_entity_poly.entity_id
_entity_poly.type
_entity_poly.pdbx_seq_one_letter_code
_entity_poly.pdbx_strand_id
1 'polypeptide(L)' 'LLSDLEQAFDHASKNDHIKGVHLRSNFSSTFSAGLDLSDVYELCVKRHRPTIDKLVSDTINRG' A
#
# COMPACT_ATOMS: atom_id res chain seq x y z
N LEU A 1 -8.73 3.17 -4.50
CA LEU A 1 -8.41 1.73 -4.40
C LEU A 1 -8.86 1.13 -3.06
N LEU A 2 -8.28 1.50 -1.91
CA LEU A 2 -8.82 1.07 -0.59
C LEU A 2 -10.13 1.79 -0.23
N SER A 3 -10.20 3.07 -0.53
CA SER A 3 -11.41 3.92 -0.37
C SER A 3 -12.64 3.36 -1.06
N ASP A 4 -12.46 2.66 -2.17
CA ASP A 4 -13.56 2.18 -3.02
C ASP A 4 -14.10 0.85 -2.47
N LEU A 5 -13.21 0.02 -1.91
CA LEU A 5 -13.58 -1.19 -1.19
C LEU A 5 -14.33 -0.84 0.11
N GLU A 6 -13.86 0.18 0.84
CA GLU A 6 -14.53 0.70 2.03
C GLU A 6 -15.94 1.20 1.69
N GLN A 7 -16.08 2.07 0.68
CA GLN A 7 -17.39 2.55 0.23
C GLN A 7 -18.33 1.42 -0.19
N ALA A 8 -17.83 0.38 -0.86
CA ALA A 8 -18.63 -0.77 -1.27
C ALA A 8 -19.19 -1.54 -0.05
N PHE A 9 -18.38 -1.75 0.98
CA PHE A 9 -18.84 -2.38 2.22
C PHE A 9 -19.76 -1.47 3.04
N ASP A 10 -19.48 -0.18 3.07
CA ASP A 10 -20.33 0.82 3.71
C ASP A 10 -21.72 0.87 3.09
N HIS A 11 -21.80 0.82 1.76
CA HIS A 11 -23.05 0.74 1.04
C HIS A 11 -23.78 -0.59 1.31
N ALA A 12 -23.04 -1.71 1.28
CA ALA A 12 -23.63 -3.03 1.53
C ALA A 12 -24.18 -3.18 2.96
N SER A 13 -23.49 -2.63 3.96
CA SER A 13 -23.90 -2.73 5.36
C SER A 13 -25.12 -1.88 5.72
N LYS A 14 -25.35 -0.79 4.98
CA LYS A 14 -26.48 0.13 5.20
C LYS A 14 -27.76 -0.28 4.45
N ASN A 15 -27.69 -1.34 3.64
CA ASN A 15 -28.81 -1.79 2.82
C ASN A 15 -29.33 -3.15 3.28
N ASP A 16 -30.45 -3.15 4.00
CA ASP A 16 -31.07 -4.35 4.58
C ASP A 16 -31.49 -5.43 3.56
N HIS A 17 -31.59 -5.06 2.28
CA HIS A 17 -31.88 -6.01 1.19
C HIS A 17 -30.65 -6.81 0.74
N ILE A 18 -29.44 -6.35 1.04
CA ILE A 18 -28.21 -7.07 0.72
C ILE A 18 -27.95 -8.09 1.83
N LYS A 19 -27.95 -9.38 1.46
CA LYS A 19 -27.73 -10.49 2.40
C LYS A 19 -26.30 -11.05 2.38
N GLY A 20 -25.49 -10.61 1.42
CA GLY A 20 -24.10 -11.02 1.27
C GLY A 20 -23.39 -10.25 0.17
N VAL A 21 -22.07 -10.21 0.24
CA VAL A 21 -21.21 -9.55 -0.74
C VAL A 21 -20.31 -10.60 -1.38
N HIS A 22 -20.32 -10.68 -2.71
CA HIS A 22 -19.41 -11.52 -3.48
C HIS A 22 -18.35 -10.64 -4.13
N LEU A 23 -17.12 -10.76 -3.64
CA LEU A 23 -15.97 -10.10 -4.26
C LEU A 23 -15.40 -11.00 -5.35
N ARG A 24 -15.18 -10.44 -6.54
CA ARG A 24 -14.55 -11.14 -7.66
C ARG A 24 -13.54 -10.22 -8.34
N SER A 25 -12.46 -10.81 -8.83
CA SER A 25 -11.55 -10.14 -9.76
C SER A 25 -12.06 -10.23 -11.20
N ASN A 26 -11.67 -9.26 -12.01
CA ASN A 26 -11.88 -9.28 -13.46
C ASN A 26 -10.73 -10.00 -14.20
N PHE A 27 -9.65 -10.33 -13.49
CA PHE A 27 -8.54 -11.11 -14.04
C PHE A 27 -8.85 -12.61 -13.95
N SER A 28 -8.52 -13.35 -15.02
CA SER A 28 -8.86 -14.77 -15.16
C SER A 28 -8.15 -15.68 -14.15
N SER A 29 -6.97 -15.29 -13.67
CA SER A 29 -6.10 -16.16 -12.86
C SER A 29 -5.79 -15.65 -11.46
N THR A 30 -6.14 -14.40 -11.13
CA THR A 30 -5.64 -13.75 -9.91
C THR A 30 -6.71 -12.88 -9.28
N PHE A 31 -7.06 -13.19 -8.02
CA PHE A 31 -7.97 -12.37 -7.23
C PHE A 31 -7.30 -11.09 -6.72
N SER A 32 -6.12 -11.25 -6.08
CA SER A 32 -5.27 -10.16 -5.59
C SER A 32 -3.82 -10.63 -5.58
N ALA A 33 -2.88 -9.72 -5.85
CA ALA A 33 -1.43 -9.94 -5.71
C ALA A 33 -0.89 -9.38 -4.38
N GLY A 34 -1.76 -8.93 -3.47
CA GLY A 34 -1.38 -8.29 -2.21
C GLY A 34 -1.12 -6.79 -2.36
N LEU A 35 -0.28 -6.25 -1.48
CA LEU A 35 0.13 -4.84 -1.50
C LEU A 35 1.17 -4.61 -2.61
N ASP A 36 1.10 -3.46 -3.27
CA ASP A 36 2.16 -3.03 -4.18
C ASP A 36 3.41 -2.66 -3.36
N LEU A 37 4.42 -3.51 -3.41
CA LEU A 37 5.67 -3.31 -2.68
C LEU A 37 6.53 -2.20 -3.29
N SER A 38 6.27 -1.77 -4.53
CA SER A 38 6.98 -0.67 -5.18
C SER A 38 6.72 0.64 -4.43
N ASP A 39 5.45 0.90 -4.10
CA ASP A 39 5.02 2.07 -3.34
C ASP A 39 5.56 2.03 -1.90
N VAL A 40 5.54 0.85 -1.28
CA VAL A 40 6.10 0.64 0.07
C VAL A 40 7.60 0.90 0.09
N TYR A 41 8.32 0.39 -0.91
CA TYR A 41 9.76 0.58 -1.04
C TYR A 41 10.10 2.06 -1.22
N GLU A 42 9.38 2.80 -2.06
CA GLU A 42 9.58 4.24 -2.21
C GLU A 42 9.38 5.00 -0.90
N LEU A 43 8.31 4.70 -0.16
CA LEU A 43 8.01 5.29 1.14
C LEU A 43 9.11 5.03 2.17
N CYS A 44 9.65 3.81 2.20
CA CYS A 44 10.68 3.42 3.16
C CYS A 44 12.06 3.98 2.78
N VAL A 45 12.45 3.91 1.51
CA VAL A 45 13.79 4.29 1.04
C VAL A 45 13.96 5.81 0.93
N LYS A 46 12.94 6.57 0.48
CA LYS A 46 13.03 8.05 0.48
C LYS A 46 13.18 8.62 1.89
N ARG A 47 12.65 7.93 2.91
CA ARG A 47 12.72 8.35 4.32
C ARG A 47 14.01 7.93 5.03
N HIS A 48 14.66 6.86 4.56
CA HIS A 48 15.86 6.27 5.16
C HIS A 48 17.11 6.34 4.28
N ARG A 49 17.12 7.10 3.18
CA ARG A 49 18.39 7.44 2.53
C ARG A 49 19.10 8.47 3.40
N PRO A 50 20.16 8.12 4.16
CA PRO A 50 21.15 9.12 4.48
C PRO A 50 21.59 9.73 3.14
N THR A 51 21.51 11.05 3.03
CA THR A 51 22.16 11.75 1.93
C THR A 51 23.61 11.28 1.90
N ILE A 52 24.15 11.02 0.69
CA ILE A 52 25.56 10.63 0.54
C ILE A 52 26.45 11.62 1.31
N ASP A 53 26.10 12.91 1.31
CA ASP A 53 26.76 13.95 2.08
C ASP A 53 26.81 13.69 3.59
N LYS A 54 25.73 13.14 4.18
CA LYS A 54 25.66 12.79 5.60
C LYS A 54 26.50 11.56 5.93
N LEU A 55 26.47 10.55 5.06
CA LEU A 55 27.33 9.37 5.15
C LEU A 55 28.82 9.73 5.03
N VAL A 56 29.18 10.61 4.09
CA VAL A 56 30.53 11.09 3.87
C VAL A 56 31.00 11.94 5.06
N SER A 57 30.16 12.86 5.55
CA SER A 57 30.49 13.68 6.72
C SER A 57 30.70 12.85 7.99
N ASP A 58 29.85 11.87 8.27
CA ASP A 58 29.99 10.99 9.44
C ASP A 58 31.24 10.10 9.34
N THR A 59 31.67 9.74 8.12
CA THR A 59 32.87 8.94 7.89
C THR A 59 34.14 9.76 8.07
N ILE A 60 34.17 10.99 7.54
CA ILE A 60 35.33 11.90 7.66
C ILE A 60 35.52 12.36 9.11
N ASN A 61 34.45 12.66 9.84
CA ASN A 61 34.51 13.16 11.22
C ASN A 61 34.77 12.08 12.29
N ARG A 62 34.78 10.79 11.92
CA ARG A 62 35.13 9.67 12.80
C ARG A 62 36.57 9.18 12.66
N GLY A 63 37.32 9.71 11.68
CA GLY A 63 38.73 9.40 11.43
C GLY A 63 39.69 10.37 12.11
#